data_AF-A0A1B0DIQ1-F1
#
_entry.id   AF-A0A1B0DIQ1-F1
#
_cell.length_a   1.000
_cell.length_b   1.000
_cell.length_c   1.000
_cell.angle_alpha   90.00
_cell.angle_beta   90.00
_cell.angle_gamma   90.00
#
_symmetry.space_group_name_H-M   'P 1'
#
loop_
_entity.id
_entity.type
_entity.pdbx_description
1 polymer ?
#
loop_
_entity_poly.entity_id
_entity_poly.type
_entity_poly.pdbx_seq_one_letter_code
_entity_poly.pdbx_strand_id
1 'polypeptide(L)'
;MSKRVNFAEFGIVEPHARLKHLANHGNLSDIDLNIPIRRYYRSGMEMVRMANVYLSEGNLEDAYILYMKFMTLFIEKIKSHPEYKTVAAATKQQNQAKLKEVLPITEKLKTTLLGRYEKEYTQFLANKEAERAKEAAAARERAKNSIPPPTASLSGASAATDFAPSAPNAELLDSIVYPNDFPSDPNRSSSSGLILPDSDKKHPTRPTFDRNLKPSSSSLLDGTLRTVVVPIDTMTSFLELAKSNTQSNVETCAILAGALAHNQLILTHMILPKQKGTSDSCNTMNEEEIFDVQDQHNLITLGWIH
;
A
#
# COMPACT_ATOMS: atom_id res chain seq x y z
N MET A 1 -1.04 15.07 7.59
CA MET A 1 0.38 14.66 7.68
C MET A 1 0.41 13.14 7.54
N SER A 2 0.76 12.65 6.35
CA SER A 2 0.65 11.22 6.00
C SER A 2 1.90 10.47 6.46
N LYS A 3 1.71 9.37 7.19
CA LYS A 3 2.79 8.41 7.42
C LYS A 3 3.10 7.76 6.08
N ARG A 4 4.23 8.13 5.47
CA ARG A 4 4.96 7.25 4.56
C ARG A 4 5.00 5.86 5.20
N VAL A 5 5.06 4.76 4.44
CA VAL A 5 5.68 3.54 4.96
C VAL A 5 7.08 3.96 5.39
N ASN A 6 7.19 4.30 6.65
CA ASN A 6 8.39 4.79 7.23
C ASN A 6 9.12 3.48 7.47
N PHE A 7 10.00 3.10 6.54
CA PHE A 7 10.92 2.00 6.81
C PHE A 7 11.84 2.34 8.01
N ALA A 8 11.77 3.57 8.54
CA ALA A 8 12.27 3.93 9.87
C ALA A 8 11.40 3.41 11.04
N GLU A 9 10.10 3.12 10.86
CA GLU A 9 9.19 2.53 11.88
C GLU A 9 9.39 1.02 12.01
N PHE A 10 9.75 0.32 10.91
CA PHE A 10 10.32 -1.02 10.98
C PHE A 10 11.82 -0.88 11.30
N GLY A 11 12.15 -0.71 12.58
CA GLY A 11 13.52 -0.63 13.05
C GLY A 11 14.45 -1.58 12.28
N ILE A 12 15.55 -1.03 11.78
CA ILE A 12 16.59 -1.63 10.93
C ILE A 12 16.45 -3.13 10.76
N VAL A 13 15.68 -3.51 9.74
CA VAL A 13 15.48 -4.89 9.32
C VAL A 13 16.72 -5.33 8.53
N GLU A 14 17.23 -6.52 8.83
CA GLU A 14 18.33 -7.16 8.08
C GLU A 14 18.05 -7.09 6.56
N PRO A 15 19.07 -6.81 5.71
CA PRO A 15 18.89 -6.62 4.26
C PRO A 15 18.04 -7.70 3.58
N HIS A 16 18.27 -8.97 3.94
CA HIS A 16 17.51 -10.10 3.41
C HIS A 16 16.05 -10.13 3.87
N ALA A 17 15.76 -9.72 5.10
CA ALA A 17 14.40 -9.68 5.62
C ALA A 17 13.57 -8.57 4.97
N ARG A 18 14.18 -7.41 4.68
CA ARG A 18 13.52 -6.33 3.92
C ARG A 18 13.19 -6.76 2.49
N LEU A 19 14.13 -7.44 1.82
CA LEU A 19 13.91 -7.97 0.48
C LEU A 19 12.82 -9.05 0.46
N LYS A 20 12.80 -9.94 1.47
CA LYS A 20 11.75 -10.94 1.64
C LYS A 20 10.37 -10.30 1.83
N HIS A 21 10.30 -9.20 2.57
CA HIS A 21 9.06 -8.45 2.75
C HIS A 21 8.54 -7.90 1.42
N LEU A 22 9.39 -7.31 0.59
CA LEU A 22 9.02 -6.85 -0.75
C LEU A 22 8.53 -8.01 -1.65
N ALA A 23 9.22 -9.14 -1.62
CA ALA A 23 8.81 -10.32 -2.37
C ALA A 23 7.43 -10.84 -1.92
N ASN A 24 7.14 -10.80 -0.61
CA ASN A 24 5.83 -11.17 -0.07
C ASN A 24 4.73 -10.19 -0.49
N HIS A 25 5.01 -8.88 -0.58
CA HIS A 25 4.07 -7.91 -1.14
C HIS A 25 3.76 -8.15 -2.63
N GLY A 26 4.73 -8.70 -3.36
CA GLY A 26 4.54 -9.17 -4.73
C GLY A 26 3.71 -10.46 -4.83
N ASN A 27 3.56 -11.24 -3.75
CA ASN A 27 2.75 -12.45 -3.81
C ASN A 27 1.26 -12.11 -3.91
N LEU A 28 0.67 -12.47 -5.05
CA LEU A 28 -0.75 -12.29 -5.29
C LEU A 28 -1.57 -13.21 -4.37
N SER A 29 -2.66 -12.67 -3.83
CA SER A 29 -3.78 -13.47 -3.33
C SER A 29 -4.30 -14.43 -4.42
N ASP A 30 -4.99 -15.50 -4.04
CA ASP A 30 -5.50 -16.45 -5.03
C ASP A 30 -6.40 -15.79 -6.07
N ILE A 31 -6.37 -16.35 -7.28
CA ILE A 31 -7.15 -15.86 -8.42
C ILE A 31 -8.62 -16.12 -8.14
N ASP A 32 -9.44 -15.08 -8.29
CA ASP A 32 -10.90 -15.22 -8.31
C ASP A 32 -11.33 -15.87 -9.63
N LEU A 33 -11.93 -17.05 -9.49
CA LEU A 33 -12.38 -17.89 -10.60
C LEU A 33 -13.65 -17.35 -11.29
N ASN A 34 -14.36 -16.40 -10.66
CA ASN A 34 -15.52 -15.75 -11.26
C ASN A 34 -15.12 -14.62 -12.22
N ILE A 35 -13.85 -14.21 -12.20
CA ILE A 35 -13.32 -13.19 -13.10
C ILE A 35 -12.79 -13.87 -14.36
N PRO A 36 -13.28 -13.50 -15.56
CA PRO A 36 -12.81 -14.09 -16.81
C PRO A 36 -11.29 -14.00 -16.96
N ILE A 37 -10.67 -15.06 -17.46
CA ILE A 37 -9.20 -15.17 -17.47
C ILE A 37 -8.52 -14.05 -18.28
N ARG A 38 -9.21 -13.57 -19.32
CA ARG A 38 -8.76 -12.44 -20.16
C ARG A 38 -8.44 -11.20 -19.33
N ARG A 39 -9.20 -10.93 -18.25
CA ARG A 39 -8.96 -9.77 -17.38
C ARG A 39 -7.62 -9.86 -16.66
N TYR A 40 -7.18 -11.06 -16.28
CA TYR A 40 -5.86 -11.27 -15.68
C TYR A 40 -4.73 -11.04 -16.67
N TYR A 41 -4.88 -11.52 -17.91
CA TYR A 41 -3.91 -11.24 -18.98
C TYR A 41 -3.76 -9.74 -19.25
N ARG A 42 -4.88 -9.01 -19.34
CA ARG A 42 -4.87 -7.54 -19.48
C ARG A 42 -4.19 -6.87 -18.28
N SER A 43 -4.62 -7.22 -17.06
CA SER A 43 -4.04 -6.65 -15.83
C SER A 43 -2.55 -6.95 -15.69
N GLY A 44 -2.09 -8.10 -16.19
CA GLY A 44 -0.70 -8.50 -16.23
C GLY A 44 0.18 -7.58 -17.08
N MET A 45 -0.29 -7.24 -18.28
CA MET A 45 0.44 -6.32 -19.16
C MET A 45 0.57 -4.94 -18.52
N GLU A 46 -0.49 -4.45 -17.85
CA GLU A 46 -0.46 -3.20 -17.10
C GLU A 46 0.52 -3.23 -15.92
N MET A 47 0.68 -4.36 -15.23
CA MET A 47 1.69 -4.50 -14.18
C MET A 47 3.11 -4.31 -14.73
N VAL A 48 3.42 -4.94 -15.88
CA VAL A 48 4.73 -4.81 -16.52
C VAL A 48 4.96 -3.37 -17.00
N ARG A 49 3.94 -2.76 -17.59
CA ARG A 49 3.96 -1.36 -18.01
C ARG A 49 4.31 -0.43 -16.86
N MET A 50 3.62 -0.58 -15.73
CA MET A 50 3.85 0.26 -14.55
C MET A 50 5.18 -0.03 -13.87
N ALA A 51 5.63 -1.28 -13.86
CA ALA A 51 6.95 -1.63 -13.35
C ALA A 51 8.06 -0.93 -14.16
N ASN A 52 7.93 -0.86 -15.49
CA ASN A 52 8.88 -0.15 -16.36
C ASN A 52 8.93 1.35 -16.05
N VAL A 53 7.78 1.98 -15.78
CA VAL A 53 7.74 3.40 -15.39
C VAL A 53 8.46 3.61 -14.06
N TYR A 54 8.16 2.82 -13.03
CA TYR A 54 8.86 2.92 -11.75
C TYR A 54 10.36 2.67 -11.86
N LEU A 55 10.77 1.74 -12.72
CA LEU A 55 12.18 1.49 -13.01
C LEU A 55 12.84 2.74 -13.62
N SER A 56 12.18 3.41 -14.56
CA SER A 56 12.68 4.64 -15.19
C SER A 56 12.75 5.83 -14.22
N GLU A 57 11.84 5.89 -13.24
CA GLU A 57 11.81 6.91 -12.19
C GLU A 57 12.80 6.64 -11.04
N GLY A 58 13.45 5.47 -11.04
CA GLY A 58 14.37 5.04 -9.99
C GLY A 58 13.68 4.49 -8.74
N ASN A 59 12.36 4.30 -8.78
CA ASN A 59 11.58 3.64 -7.73
C ASN A 59 11.71 2.11 -7.85
N LEU A 60 12.85 1.61 -7.40
CA LEU A 60 13.25 0.21 -7.56
C LEU A 60 12.38 -0.76 -6.75
N GLU A 61 11.88 -0.34 -5.59
CA GLU A 61 11.07 -1.19 -4.71
C GLU A 61 9.71 -1.50 -5.32
N ASP A 62 9.00 -0.46 -5.79
CA ASP A 62 7.68 -0.62 -6.42
C ASP A 62 7.77 -1.34 -7.77
N ALA A 63 8.83 -1.07 -8.55
CA ALA A 63 9.13 -1.82 -9.76
C ALA A 63 9.30 -3.33 -9.44
N TYR A 64 10.04 -3.66 -8.38
CA TYR A 64 10.27 -5.03 -7.96
C TYR A 64 8.97 -5.72 -7.52
N ILE A 65 8.14 -5.06 -6.72
CA ILE A 65 6.84 -5.60 -6.29
C ILE A 65 5.95 -5.92 -7.49
N LEU A 66 5.84 -5.01 -8.47
CA LEU A 66 5.00 -5.21 -9.65
C LEU A 66 5.50 -6.34 -10.55
N TYR A 67 6.81 -6.43 -10.78
CA TYR A 67 7.37 -7.55 -11.54
C TYR A 67 7.17 -8.88 -10.81
N MET A 68 7.40 -8.92 -9.49
CA MET A 68 7.12 -10.11 -8.68
C MET A 68 5.65 -10.52 -8.80
N LYS A 69 4.72 -9.56 -8.72
CA LYS A 69 3.28 -9.82 -8.88
C LYS A 69 2.91 -10.39 -10.24
N PHE A 70 3.46 -9.82 -11.31
CA PHE A 70 3.30 -10.34 -12.66
C PHE A 70 3.82 -11.79 -12.75
N MET A 71 5.03 -12.04 -12.27
CA MET A 71 5.64 -13.37 -12.30
C MET A 71 4.84 -14.39 -11.49
N THR A 72 4.48 -14.09 -10.23
CA THR A 72 3.68 -14.99 -9.39
C THR A 72 2.32 -15.28 -10.03
N LEU A 73 1.66 -14.27 -10.60
CA LEU A 73 0.40 -14.45 -11.32
C LEU A 73 0.54 -15.45 -12.47
N PHE A 74 1.51 -15.28 -13.39
CA PHE A 74 1.57 -16.10 -14.60
C PHE A 74 2.40 -17.39 -14.49
N ILE A 75 3.33 -17.48 -13.54
CA ILE A 75 4.14 -18.69 -13.32
C ILE A 75 3.37 -19.69 -12.46
N GLU A 76 2.73 -19.21 -11.39
CA GLU A 76 2.14 -20.06 -10.36
C GLU A 76 0.62 -20.08 -10.43
N LYS A 77 -0.03 -18.91 -10.41
CA LYS A 77 -1.46 -18.82 -10.11
C LYS A 77 -2.34 -19.07 -11.34
N ILE A 78 -2.06 -18.48 -12.50
CA ILE A 78 -2.98 -18.44 -13.66
C ILE A 78 -3.32 -19.83 -14.22
N LYS A 79 -2.42 -20.80 -14.01
CA LYS A 79 -2.56 -22.17 -14.50
C LYS A 79 -3.69 -22.94 -13.81
N SER A 80 -4.10 -22.52 -12.60
CA SER A 80 -5.22 -23.15 -11.87
C SER A 80 -6.59 -22.66 -12.35
N HIS A 81 -6.66 -21.60 -13.15
CA HIS A 81 -7.93 -21.05 -13.61
C HIS A 81 -8.66 -22.02 -14.57
N PRO A 82 -9.98 -22.25 -14.41
CA PRO A 82 -10.75 -23.18 -15.26
C PRO A 82 -10.61 -22.90 -16.77
N GLU A 83 -10.63 -21.62 -17.15
CA GLU A 83 -10.51 -21.17 -18.54
C GLU A 83 -9.06 -21.18 -19.07
N TYR A 84 -8.05 -21.58 -18.29
CA TYR A 84 -6.65 -21.50 -18.74
C TYR A 84 -6.39 -22.33 -20.01
N LYS A 85 -7.07 -23.48 -20.14
CA LYS A 85 -6.95 -24.35 -21.32
C LYS A 85 -7.57 -23.72 -22.57
N THR A 86 -8.60 -22.88 -22.41
CA THR A 86 -9.32 -22.26 -23.54
C THR A 86 -8.66 -20.97 -24.05
N VAL A 87 -7.68 -20.41 -23.32
CA VAL A 87 -6.92 -19.25 -23.78
C VAL A 87 -6.13 -19.57 -25.05
N ALA A 88 -6.23 -18.67 -26.03
CA ALA A 88 -5.55 -18.75 -27.32
C ALA A 88 -4.02 -18.91 -27.17
N ALA A 89 -3.43 -19.69 -28.07
CA ALA A 89 -1.99 -19.94 -28.08
C ALA A 89 -1.16 -18.65 -28.26
N ALA A 90 -1.63 -17.73 -29.11
CA ALA A 90 -0.98 -16.44 -29.34
C ALA A 90 -0.85 -15.61 -28.05
N THR A 91 -1.92 -15.51 -27.26
CA THR A 91 -1.93 -14.77 -25.98
C THR A 91 -0.97 -15.41 -24.97
N LYS A 92 -0.93 -16.75 -24.90
CA LYS A 92 0.03 -17.48 -24.06
C LYS A 92 1.47 -17.20 -24.49
N GLN A 93 1.73 -17.19 -25.80
CA GLN A 93 3.05 -16.92 -26.36
C GLN A 93 3.52 -15.49 -26.07
N GLN A 94 2.64 -14.49 -26.21
CA GLN A 94 2.95 -13.09 -25.87
C GLN A 94 3.31 -12.95 -24.39
N ASN A 95 2.52 -13.55 -23.50
CA ASN A 95 2.80 -13.54 -22.06
C ASN A 95 4.10 -14.27 -21.72
N GLN A 96 4.38 -15.39 -22.37
CA GLN A 96 5.64 -16.13 -22.18
C GLN A 96 6.86 -15.33 -22.66
N ALA A 97 6.74 -14.61 -23.78
CA ALA A 97 7.78 -13.69 -24.23
C ALA A 97 8.03 -12.59 -23.19
N LYS A 98 6.97 -12.03 -22.61
CA LYS A 98 7.07 -11.00 -21.58
C LYS A 98 7.68 -11.52 -20.27
N LEU A 99 7.36 -12.73 -19.86
CA LEU A 99 8.03 -13.40 -18.75
C LEU A 99 9.54 -13.55 -18.99
N LYS A 100 9.95 -13.94 -20.20
CA LYS A 100 11.38 -14.05 -20.56
C LYS A 100 12.12 -12.71 -20.52
N GLU A 101 11.44 -11.62 -20.85
CA GLU A 101 11.96 -10.25 -20.75
C GLU A 101 12.08 -9.79 -19.29
N VAL A 102 11.02 -10.02 -18.48
CA VAL A 102 10.91 -9.52 -17.11
C VAL A 102 11.79 -10.27 -16.12
N LEU A 103 11.98 -11.59 -16.29
CA LEU A 103 12.79 -12.42 -15.39
C LEU A 103 14.21 -11.87 -15.14
N PRO A 104 15.06 -11.63 -16.16
CA PRO A 104 16.41 -11.12 -15.95
C PRO A 104 16.42 -9.69 -15.37
N ILE A 105 15.45 -8.86 -15.75
CA ILE A 105 15.29 -7.51 -15.19
C ILE A 105 15.03 -7.60 -13.68
N THR A 106 14.13 -8.51 -13.27
CA THR A 106 13.75 -8.67 -11.87
C THR A 106 14.88 -9.27 -11.04
N GLU A 107 15.66 -10.19 -11.60
CA GLU A 107 16.85 -10.73 -10.95
C GLU A 107 17.91 -9.65 -10.73
N LYS A 108 18.19 -8.83 -11.74
CA LYS A 108 19.10 -7.68 -11.62
C LYS A 108 18.58 -6.65 -10.60
N LEU A 109 17.28 -6.43 -10.57
CA LEU A 109 16.65 -5.50 -9.62
C LEU A 109 16.78 -6.01 -8.19
N LYS A 110 16.60 -7.33 -7.98
CA LYS A 110 16.80 -8.01 -6.70
C LYS A 110 18.22 -7.82 -6.18
N THR A 111 19.24 -8.05 -7.02
CA THR A 111 20.65 -7.87 -6.62
C THR A 111 20.97 -6.41 -6.32
N THR A 112 20.43 -5.47 -7.12
CA THR A 112 20.60 -4.03 -6.92
C THR A 112 19.98 -3.56 -5.58
N LEU A 113 18.76 -4.01 -5.27
CA LEU A 113 18.09 -3.68 -4.01
C LEU A 113 18.83 -4.27 -2.80
N LEU A 114 19.29 -5.52 -2.91
CA LEU A 114 20.04 -6.16 -1.83
C LEU A 114 21.33 -5.41 -1.52
N GLY A 115 22.13 -5.07 -2.53
CA GLY A 115 23.36 -4.29 -2.34
C GLY A 115 23.10 -2.89 -1.76
N ARG A 116 21.97 -2.26 -2.12
CA ARG A 116 21.54 -0.99 -1.50
C ARG A 116 21.28 -1.19 0.00
N TYR A 117 20.52 -2.22 0.37
CA TYR A 117 20.20 -2.50 1.76
C TYR A 117 21.40 -2.92 2.60
N GLU A 118 22.33 -3.70 2.04
CA GLU A 118 23.59 -4.05 2.72
C GLU A 118 24.43 -2.81 3.02
N LYS A 119 24.51 -1.86 2.08
CA LYS A 119 25.20 -0.60 2.29
C LYS A 119 24.53 0.26 3.37
N GLU A 120 23.21 0.38 3.34
CA GLU A 120 22.45 1.08 4.39
C GLU A 120 22.64 0.43 5.76
N TYR A 121 22.65 -0.91 5.81
CA TYR A 121 22.80 -1.68 7.05
C TYR A 121 24.21 -1.56 7.65
N THR A 122 25.25 -1.65 6.83
CA THR A 122 26.64 -1.48 7.29
C THR A 122 26.91 -0.07 7.82
N GLN A 123 26.37 0.96 7.15
CA GLN A 123 26.43 2.34 7.64
C GLN A 123 25.71 2.51 8.98
N PHE A 124 24.56 1.86 9.14
CA PHE A 124 23.84 1.86 10.41
C PHE A 124 24.66 1.22 11.54
N LEU A 125 25.26 0.06 11.30
CA LEU A 125 26.10 -0.62 12.29
C LEU A 125 27.29 0.26 12.71
N ALA A 126 27.98 0.87 11.74
CA ALA A 126 29.10 1.78 12.00
C ALA A 126 28.67 3.00 12.83
N ASN A 127 27.52 3.61 12.52
CA ASN A 127 26.99 4.73 13.31
C ASN A 127 26.65 4.30 14.74
N LYS A 128 26.04 3.12 14.92
CA LYS A 128 25.69 2.58 16.25
C LYS A 128 26.93 2.27 17.09
N GLU A 129 28.00 1.77 16.46
CA GLU A 129 29.29 1.54 17.12
C GLU A 129 29.99 2.85 17.51
N ALA A 130 29.97 3.85 16.61
CA ALA A 130 30.54 5.17 16.89
C ALA A 130 29.83 5.86 18.06
N GLU A 131 28.49 5.80 18.13
CA GLU A 131 27.74 6.35 19.26
C GLU A 131 28.08 5.62 20.57
N ARG A 132 28.12 4.28 20.58
CA ARG A 132 28.57 3.51 21.77
C ARG A 132 30.00 3.86 22.19
N ALA A 133 30.91 4.07 21.25
CA ALA A 133 32.29 4.46 21.54
C ALA A 133 32.37 5.86 22.17
N LYS A 134 31.57 6.82 21.67
CA LYS A 134 31.47 8.16 22.26
C LYS A 134 30.90 8.12 23.68
N GLU A 135 29.83 7.35 23.90
CA GLU A 135 29.24 7.17 25.23
C GLU A 135 30.23 6.54 26.22
N ALA A 136 30.95 5.48 25.80
CA ALA A 136 31.97 4.84 26.63
C ALA A 136 33.15 5.77 26.94
N ALA A 137 33.58 6.58 25.97
CA ALA A 137 34.62 7.60 26.18
C ALA A 137 34.16 8.67 27.18
N ALA A 138 32.92 9.17 27.04
CA ALA A 138 32.33 10.13 27.97
C ALA A 138 32.19 9.55 29.39
N ALA A 139 31.77 8.29 29.52
CA ALA A 139 31.69 7.60 30.80
C ALA A 139 33.07 7.43 31.47
N ARG A 140 34.11 7.11 30.69
CA ARG A 140 35.49 6.99 31.19
C ARG A 140 36.05 8.33 31.67
N GLU A 141 35.80 9.42 30.94
CA GLU A 141 36.20 10.76 31.37
C GLU A 141 35.45 11.19 32.64
N ARG A 142 34.15 10.86 32.76
CA ARG A 142 33.39 11.09 33.99
C ARG A 142 33.95 10.32 35.19
N ALA A 143 34.39 9.07 34.99
CA ALA A 143 35.01 8.25 36.03
C ALA A 143 36.41 8.72 36.45
N LYS A 144 37.19 9.32 35.53
CA LYS A 144 38.48 9.94 35.89
C LYS A 144 38.30 11.23 36.71
N ASN A 145 37.25 11.99 36.42
CA ASN A 145 36.96 13.25 37.10
C ASN A 145 36.17 13.07 38.41
N SER A 146 35.79 11.84 38.80
CA SER A 146 35.18 11.56 40.09
C SER A 146 36.23 11.38 41.19
N ILE A 147 36.17 12.22 42.22
CA ILE A 147 36.99 12.10 43.44
C ILE A 147 36.56 10.84 44.21
N PRO A 148 37.48 9.96 44.65
CA PRO A 148 37.10 8.80 45.46
C PRO A 148 36.44 9.25 46.77
N PRO A 149 35.40 8.55 47.27
CA PRO A 149 34.79 8.90 48.54
C PRO A 149 35.85 8.83 49.65
N PRO A 150 35.83 9.74 50.63
CA PRO A 150 36.77 9.68 51.73
C PRO A 150 36.57 8.35 52.47
N THR A 151 37.67 7.62 52.69
CA THR A 151 37.68 6.40 53.49
C THR A 151 37.30 6.76 54.93
N ALA A 152 36.03 6.56 55.28
CA ALA A 152 35.56 6.74 56.64
C ALA A 152 36.03 5.55 57.50
N SER A 153 37.07 5.79 58.30
CA SER A 153 37.44 4.94 59.42
C SER A 153 36.27 4.89 60.41
N LEU A 154 35.69 3.72 60.59
CA LEU A 154 34.64 3.45 61.58
C LEU A 154 35.24 3.47 62.99
N SER A 155 34.94 4.52 63.75
CA SER A 155 34.98 4.51 65.20
C SER A 155 33.91 5.43 65.76
N GLY A 156 33.07 4.90 66.65
CA GLY A 156 32.30 5.71 67.60
C GLY A 156 30.82 5.82 67.29
N ALA A 157 30.02 5.01 67.98
CA ALA A 157 28.59 5.22 68.14
C ALA A 157 28.32 6.57 68.84
N SER A 158 27.33 7.31 68.34
CA SER A 158 26.35 8.03 69.17
C SER A 158 25.22 8.58 68.31
N ALA A 159 24.01 8.45 68.86
CA ALA A 159 22.75 8.88 68.28
C ALA A 159 22.67 10.40 68.12
N ALA A 160 22.24 10.85 66.94
CA ALA A 160 21.56 12.11 66.75
C ALA A 160 20.65 11.98 65.52
N THR A 161 19.42 12.44 65.70
CA THR A 161 18.31 12.47 64.76
C THR A 161 18.59 13.45 63.62
N ASP A 162 18.50 13.00 62.38
CA ASP A 162 18.36 13.88 61.21
C ASP A 162 17.34 13.32 60.22
N PHE A 163 16.41 14.20 59.83
CA PHE A 163 15.35 13.99 58.86
C PHE A 163 15.97 13.73 57.47
N ALA A 164 15.79 12.52 56.94
CA ALA A 164 16.06 12.19 55.54
C ALA A 164 14.73 11.80 54.86
N PRO A 165 14.40 12.31 53.65
CA PRO A 165 13.28 11.78 52.91
C PRO A 165 13.70 10.41 52.35
N SER A 166 13.22 9.32 52.95
CA SER A 166 13.34 7.99 52.36
C SER A 166 12.46 7.93 51.11
N ALA A 167 13.07 7.97 49.93
CA ALA A 167 12.43 7.47 48.72
C ALA A 167 12.19 5.96 48.91
N PRO A 168 11.00 5.43 48.57
CA PRO A 168 10.73 4.00 48.71
C PRO A 168 11.59 3.21 47.72
N ASN A 169 12.00 2.01 48.14
CA ASN A 169 12.79 1.07 47.35
C ASN A 169 12.04 0.73 46.04
N ALA A 170 12.68 0.93 44.89
CA ALA A 170 12.09 0.74 43.57
C ALA A 170 11.78 -0.74 43.21
N GLU A 171 12.17 -1.69 44.06
CA GLU A 171 11.90 -3.11 43.87
C GLU A 171 10.49 -3.56 44.33
N LEU A 172 9.70 -2.70 44.98
CA LEU A 172 8.35 -3.05 45.46
C LEU A 172 7.21 -2.71 44.48
N LEU A 173 7.49 -2.10 43.33
CA LEU A 173 6.46 -1.78 42.32
C LEU A 173 6.13 -2.95 41.39
N ASP A 174 6.94 -4.00 41.38
CA ASP A 174 6.78 -5.16 40.49
C ASP A 174 5.95 -6.30 41.12
N SER A 175 5.31 -6.04 42.28
CA SER A 175 4.53 -7.05 43.03
C SER A 175 3.06 -6.68 43.27
N ILE A 176 2.53 -5.65 42.60
CA ILE A 176 1.12 -5.27 42.75
C ILE A 176 0.26 -6.11 41.80
N VAL A 177 -0.30 -7.19 42.34
CA VAL A 177 -1.43 -7.94 41.76
C VAL A 177 -2.71 -7.33 42.31
N TYR A 178 -3.63 -6.90 41.43
CA TYR A 178 -4.99 -6.49 41.82
C TYR A 178 -5.95 -7.70 41.75
N PRO A 179 -6.57 -8.14 42.86
CA PRO A 179 -7.49 -9.27 42.86
C PRO A 179 -8.96 -8.86 42.67
N ASN A 180 -9.53 -9.31 41.54
CA ASN A 180 -10.91 -9.72 41.22
C ASN A 180 -12.15 -8.83 41.47
N ASP A 181 -12.98 -8.70 40.42
CA ASP A 181 -14.45 -8.90 40.39
C ASP A 181 -14.96 -8.59 38.95
N PHE A 182 -15.53 -9.46 38.12
CA PHE A 182 -16.07 -10.83 38.22
C PHE A 182 -16.09 -11.48 36.81
N PRO A 183 -15.93 -12.81 36.69
CA PRO A 183 -16.34 -13.57 35.51
C PRO A 183 -17.80 -14.02 35.64
N SER A 184 -18.62 -13.80 34.62
CA SER A 184 -19.90 -14.50 34.44
C SER A 184 -20.35 -14.46 32.99
N ASP A 185 -20.16 -15.58 32.30
CA ASP A 185 -21.09 -16.07 31.28
C ASP A 185 -21.44 -17.48 31.75
N PRO A 186 -22.72 -17.87 31.85
CA PRO A 186 -23.33 -18.53 30.69
C PRO A 186 -24.87 -18.39 30.61
N ASN A 187 -25.38 -18.03 29.43
CA ASN A 187 -26.64 -18.57 28.89
C ASN A 187 -27.96 -18.36 29.71
N ARG A 188 -28.66 -17.24 29.49
CA ARG A 188 -30.15 -17.26 29.49
C ARG A 188 -30.78 -16.11 28.69
N SER A 189 -31.57 -16.52 27.71
CA SER A 189 -32.59 -15.77 26.99
C SER A 189 -33.67 -15.20 27.93
N SER A 190 -34.17 -13.99 27.62
CA SER A 190 -35.59 -13.61 27.52
C SER A 190 -35.82 -12.11 27.81
N SER A 191 -36.24 -11.41 26.75
CA SER A 191 -37.31 -10.41 26.67
C SER A 191 -37.80 -9.65 27.92
N SER A 192 -38.08 -8.36 27.65
CA SER A 192 -39.02 -7.43 28.32
C SER A 192 -38.35 -6.45 29.29
N GLY A 193 -38.52 -5.13 29.20
CA GLY A 193 -39.32 -4.30 28.31
C GLY A 193 -39.37 -2.87 28.88
N LEU A 194 -39.40 -1.89 27.95
CA LEU A 194 -40.10 -0.58 27.99
C LEU A 194 -39.78 0.39 29.14
N ILE A 195 -39.52 1.69 28.88
CA ILE A 195 -40.53 2.71 28.56
C ILE A 195 -39.86 3.91 27.81
N LEU A 196 -40.45 4.31 26.68
CA LEU A 196 -40.35 5.60 25.94
C LEU A 196 -41.46 6.57 26.46
N PRO A 197 -41.61 7.88 26.10
CA PRO A 197 -41.21 8.60 24.87
C PRO A 197 -40.73 10.08 25.12
N ASP A 198 -40.25 10.87 24.15
CA ASP A 198 -41.07 11.70 23.25
C ASP A 198 -40.33 12.19 21.97
N SER A 199 -41.19 12.39 20.98
CA SER A 199 -41.16 12.75 19.57
C SER A 199 -40.31 13.95 19.11
N ASP A 200 -39.71 13.84 17.92
CA ASP A 200 -40.22 14.59 16.76
C ASP A 200 -39.76 14.01 15.40
N LYS A 201 -40.69 13.97 14.44
CA LYS A 201 -40.58 13.33 13.12
C LYS A 201 -40.07 14.29 12.03
N LYS A 202 -39.28 13.79 11.07
CA LYS A 202 -39.33 14.18 9.63
C LYS A 202 -38.58 13.19 8.70
N HIS A 203 -39.38 12.53 7.84
CA HIS A 203 -39.16 11.92 6.50
C HIS A 203 -37.84 11.21 6.05
N PRO A 204 -37.95 10.15 5.20
CA PRO A 204 -36.85 9.26 4.88
C PRO A 204 -36.00 9.81 3.73
N THR A 205 -34.82 10.34 4.04
CA THR A 205 -33.80 10.57 3.02
C THR A 205 -32.98 9.29 2.84
N ARG A 206 -33.01 8.77 1.61
CA ARG A 206 -32.05 7.90 0.91
C ARG A 206 -30.87 7.40 1.77
N PRO A 207 -30.59 6.08 1.84
CA PRO A 207 -29.48 5.57 2.65
C PRO A 207 -28.16 6.22 2.21
N THR A 208 -27.63 7.10 3.05
CA THR A 208 -26.28 7.63 2.93
C THR A 208 -25.34 6.50 3.29
N PHE A 209 -24.87 5.79 2.27
CA PHE A 209 -23.75 4.89 2.41
C PHE A 209 -22.53 5.70 2.82
N ASP A 210 -22.09 5.54 4.06
CA ASP A 210 -20.81 6.04 4.52
C ASP A 210 -19.69 5.26 3.80
N ARG A 211 -19.07 5.91 2.81
CA ARG A 211 -18.00 5.32 1.99
C ARG A 211 -16.73 5.02 2.78
N ASN A 212 -16.62 5.48 4.03
CA ASN A 212 -15.49 5.17 4.91
C ASN A 212 -15.52 3.74 5.47
N LEU A 213 -16.65 3.03 5.37
CA LEU A 213 -16.80 1.65 5.83
C LEU A 213 -16.62 0.61 4.72
N LYS A 214 -16.28 1.03 3.49
CA LYS A 214 -16.01 0.06 2.42
C LYS A 214 -14.66 -0.60 2.69
N PRO A 215 -14.58 -1.94 2.86
CA PRO A 215 -13.31 -2.61 3.00
C PRO A 215 -12.48 -2.28 1.77
N SER A 216 -11.37 -1.60 1.98
CA SER A 216 -10.40 -1.28 0.95
C SER A 216 -9.91 -2.60 0.38
N SER A 217 -10.42 -2.98 -0.80
CA SER A 217 -9.80 -4.01 -1.62
C SER A 217 -8.35 -3.59 -1.81
N SER A 218 -7.43 -4.40 -1.29
CA SER A 218 -5.99 -4.21 -1.27
C SER A 218 -5.43 -4.08 -2.70
N SER A 219 -5.54 -2.90 -3.29
CA SER A 219 -4.94 -2.57 -4.59
C SER A 219 -3.62 -1.83 -4.38
N LEU A 220 -2.53 -2.60 -4.24
CA LEU A 220 -1.11 -2.35 -4.52
C LEU A 220 -0.38 -1.01 -4.29
N LEU A 221 -1.03 0.12 -4.08
CA LEU A 221 -0.39 1.41 -3.92
C LEU A 221 -1.00 2.03 -2.67
N ASP A 222 -0.16 2.17 -1.66
CA ASP A 222 -0.47 2.71 -0.34
C ASP A 222 -1.16 4.09 -0.45
N GLY A 223 -2.50 4.08 -0.34
CA GLY A 223 -3.40 5.13 0.18
C GLY A 223 -3.34 6.56 -0.37
N THR A 224 -2.40 6.92 -1.24
CA THR A 224 -2.17 8.29 -1.70
C THR A 224 -2.63 8.44 -3.14
N LEU A 225 -3.60 9.34 -3.37
CA LEU A 225 -4.07 9.66 -4.70
C LEU A 225 -2.97 10.41 -5.45
N ARG A 226 -2.61 9.91 -6.64
CA ARG A 226 -1.69 10.60 -7.55
C ARG A 226 -2.39 11.79 -8.19
N THR A 227 -1.61 12.84 -8.50
CA THR A 227 -2.14 13.99 -9.23
C THR A 227 -2.44 13.60 -10.68
N VAL A 228 -3.60 14.01 -11.20
CA VAL A 228 -3.97 13.84 -12.60
C VAL A 228 -3.85 15.20 -13.31
N VAL A 229 -3.02 15.27 -14.35
CA VAL A 229 -2.85 16.44 -15.20
C VAL A 229 -3.80 16.29 -16.39
N VAL A 230 -4.76 17.21 -16.50
CA VAL A 230 -5.80 17.21 -17.54
C VAL A 230 -5.63 18.43 -18.45
N PRO A 231 -5.49 18.26 -19.78
CA PRO A 231 -5.49 19.37 -20.73
C PRO A 231 -6.73 20.25 -20.60
N ILE A 232 -6.56 21.57 -20.73
CA ILE A 232 -7.60 22.57 -20.47
C ILE A 232 -8.79 22.41 -21.43
N ASP A 233 -8.53 21.96 -22.66
CA ASP A 233 -9.49 21.76 -23.74
C ASP A 233 -10.22 20.41 -23.68
N THR A 234 -9.92 19.53 -22.71
CA THR A 234 -10.50 18.18 -22.63
C THR A 234 -12.04 18.21 -22.66
N MET A 235 -12.65 19.11 -21.89
CA MET A 235 -14.10 19.22 -21.79
C MET A 235 -14.73 19.78 -23.07
N THR A 236 -14.13 20.81 -23.66
CA THR A 236 -14.63 21.42 -24.91
C THR A 236 -14.53 20.44 -26.07
N SER A 237 -13.42 19.73 -26.18
CA SER A 237 -13.20 18.71 -27.20
C SER A 237 -14.19 17.54 -27.05
N PHE A 238 -14.48 17.10 -25.83
CA PHE A 238 -15.48 16.06 -25.58
C PHE A 238 -16.89 16.51 -25.99
N LEU A 239 -17.32 17.70 -25.56
CA LEU A 239 -18.64 18.23 -25.90
C LEU A 239 -18.82 18.42 -27.41
N GLU A 240 -17.77 18.79 -28.14
CA GLU A 240 -17.82 18.89 -29.60
C GLU A 240 -18.02 17.52 -30.25
N LEU A 241 -17.30 16.49 -29.80
CA LEU A 241 -17.44 15.13 -30.32
C LEU A 241 -18.79 14.48 -29.96
N ALA A 242 -19.33 14.77 -28.78
CA ALA A 242 -20.63 14.26 -28.32
C ALA A 242 -21.83 15.02 -28.90
N LYS A 243 -21.61 16.20 -29.51
CA LYS A 243 -22.63 17.17 -29.90
C LYS A 243 -23.83 16.58 -30.66
N SER A 244 -23.58 15.72 -31.65
CA SER A 244 -24.66 15.12 -32.46
C SER A 244 -25.58 14.22 -31.63
N ASN A 245 -24.99 13.46 -30.70
CA ASN A 245 -25.74 12.58 -29.80
C ASN A 245 -26.49 13.40 -28.75
N THR A 246 -25.84 14.42 -28.18
CA THR A 246 -26.46 15.34 -27.21
C THR A 246 -27.68 16.05 -27.82
N GLN A 247 -27.60 16.50 -29.09
CA GLN A 247 -28.74 17.08 -29.81
C GLN A 247 -29.91 16.09 -30.00
N SER A 248 -29.60 14.80 -30.04
CA SER A 248 -30.57 13.71 -30.19
C SER A 248 -31.04 13.16 -28.83
N ASN A 249 -30.66 13.80 -27.72
CA ASN A 249 -30.90 13.31 -26.34
C ASN A 249 -30.34 11.89 -26.11
N VAL A 250 -29.11 11.66 -26.59
CA VAL A 250 -28.37 10.40 -26.46
C VAL A 250 -27.05 10.68 -25.73
N GLU A 251 -26.83 9.97 -24.63
CA GLU A 251 -25.60 10.00 -23.84
C GLU A 251 -24.42 9.41 -24.64
N THR A 252 -23.22 9.96 -24.42
CA THR A 252 -21.98 9.50 -25.06
C THR A 252 -20.91 9.41 -23.99
N CYS A 253 -20.07 8.38 -24.01
CA CYS A 253 -18.90 8.26 -23.14
C CYS A 253 -17.59 8.22 -23.93
N ALA A 254 -16.53 8.64 -23.28
CA ALA A 254 -15.16 8.47 -23.74
C ALA A 254 -14.27 7.99 -22.60
N ILE A 255 -13.26 7.20 -22.97
CA ILE A 255 -12.24 6.71 -22.05
C ILE A 255 -11.09 7.72 -22.05
N LEU A 256 -10.74 8.19 -20.85
CA LEU A 256 -9.60 9.08 -20.66
C LEU A 256 -8.35 8.23 -20.46
N ALA A 257 -7.42 8.33 -21.39
CA ALA A 257 -6.21 7.52 -21.43
C ALA A 257 -4.96 8.42 -21.44
N GLY A 258 -3.88 7.90 -20.87
CA GLY A 258 -2.69 8.71 -20.69
C GLY A 258 -1.47 7.91 -20.29
N ALA A 259 -0.50 8.59 -19.70
CA ALA A 259 0.73 7.99 -19.22
C ALA A 259 1.00 8.38 -17.77
N LEU A 260 1.68 7.50 -17.04
CA LEU A 260 2.29 7.85 -15.75
C LEU A 260 3.70 8.38 -16.03
N ALA A 261 4.02 9.56 -15.53
CA ALA A 261 5.36 10.10 -15.54
C ALA A 261 5.58 11.04 -14.35
N HIS A 262 6.74 10.92 -13.70
CA HIS A 262 7.11 11.69 -12.52
C HIS A 262 6.05 11.62 -11.41
N ASN A 263 5.55 10.41 -11.13
CA ASN A 263 4.47 10.17 -10.16
C ASN A 263 3.17 10.97 -10.42
N GLN A 264 2.94 11.40 -11.66
CA GLN A 264 1.73 12.11 -12.10
C GLN A 264 1.07 11.36 -13.26
N LEU A 265 -0.26 11.33 -13.26
CA LEU A 265 -1.07 10.74 -14.31
C LEU A 265 -1.39 11.82 -15.34
N ILE A 266 -0.75 11.78 -16.50
CA ILE A 266 -0.88 12.80 -17.53
C ILE A 266 -1.86 12.29 -18.58
N LEU A 267 -3.01 12.97 -18.71
CA LEU A 267 -4.00 12.69 -19.74
C LEU A 267 -3.48 13.19 -21.08
N THR A 268 -3.43 12.30 -22.07
CA THR A 268 -2.93 12.60 -23.41
C THR A 268 -3.90 12.21 -24.52
N HIS A 269 -4.79 11.25 -24.26
CA HIS A 269 -5.72 10.72 -25.25
C HIS A 269 -7.13 10.64 -24.68
N MET A 270 -8.10 10.92 -25.55
CA MET A 270 -9.52 10.68 -25.30
C MET A 270 -10.00 9.69 -26.35
N ILE A 271 -10.31 8.47 -25.92
CA ILE A 271 -10.73 7.38 -26.79
C ILE A 271 -12.25 7.36 -26.81
N LEU A 272 -12.86 7.57 -27.98
CA LEU A 272 -14.30 7.41 -28.18
C LEU A 272 -14.57 6.00 -28.69
N PRO A 273 -14.99 5.07 -27.82
CA PRO A 273 -15.27 3.72 -28.26
C PRO A 273 -16.55 3.66 -29.09
N LYS A 274 -16.68 2.58 -29.85
CA LYS A 274 -17.99 2.14 -30.34
C LYS A 274 -18.90 1.99 -29.11
N GLN A 275 -20.11 2.52 -29.18
CA GLN A 275 -20.99 2.58 -28.02
C GLN A 275 -22.45 2.64 -28.44
N LYS A 276 -23.34 2.33 -27.49
CA LYS A 276 -24.79 2.53 -27.61
C LYS A 276 -25.27 3.39 -26.47
N GLY A 277 -25.88 4.53 -26.79
CA GLY A 277 -26.46 5.46 -25.82
C GLY A 277 -27.99 5.42 -25.81
N THR A 278 -28.56 5.77 -24.66
CA THR A 278 -29.95 6.16 -24.42
C THR A 278 -29.95 7.58 -23.86
N SER A 279 -31.10 8.11 -23.46
CA SER A 279 -31.19 9.43 -22.81
C SER A 279 -30.67 9.48 -21.38
N ASP A 280 -30.26 8.34 -20.81
CA ASP A 280 -29.89 8.19 -19.41
C ASP A 280 -28.71 7.23 -19.18
N SER A 281 -28.17 6.62 -20.25
CA SER A 281 -27.06 5.67 -20.16
C SER A 281 -26.27 5.61 -21.47
N CYS A 282 -25.00 5.24 -21.37
CA CYS A 282 -24.17 4.90 -22.52
C CYS A 282 -23.34 3.66 -22.18
N ASN A 283 -23.29 2.71 -23.10
CA ASN A 283 -22.53 1.48 -22.93
C ASN A 283 -21.49 1.32 -24.03
N THR A 284 -20.25 1.08 -23.63
CA THR A 284 -19.14 0.81 -24.54
C THR A 284 -19.29 -0.57 -25.15
N MET A 285 -18.98 -0.68 -26.43
CA MET A 285 -19.00 -1.90 -27.22
C MET A 285 -17.57 -2.22 -27.66
N ASN A 286 -17.25 -3.51 -27.80
CA ASN A 286 -15.95 -3.98 -28.29
C ASN A 286 -14.75 -3.43 -27.48
N GLU A 287 -14.75 -3.64 -26.16
CA GLU A 287 -13.65 -3.21 -25.28
C GLU A 287 -12.26 -3.75 -25.70
N GLU A 288 -12.19 -4.82 -26.49
CA GLU A 288 -10.91 -5.32 -27.01
C GLU A 288 -10.25 -4.31 -27.96
N GLU A 289 -11.03 -3.56 -28.76
CA GLU A 289 -10.49 -2.52 -29.65
C GLU A 289 -9.94 -1.33 -28.84
N ILE A 290 -10.58 -0.98 -27.71
CA ILE A 290 -10.09 0.05 -26.79
C ILE A 290 -8.72 -0.37 -26.26
N PHE A 291 -8.62 -1.62 -25.82
CA PHE A 291 -7.37 -2.17 -25.30
C PHE A 291 -6.28 -2.21 -26.38
N ASP A 292 -6.59 -2.61 -27.61
CA ASP A 292 -5.62 -2.66 -28.71
C ASP A 292 -5.03 -1.26 -28.98
N VAL A 293 -5.86 -0.22 -28.98
CA VAL A 293 -5.41 1.17 -29.12
C VAL A 293 -4.54 1.58 -27.92
N GLN A 294 -4.95 1.23 -26.70
CA GLN A 294 -4.17 1.55 -25.49
C GLN A 294 -2.81 0.85 -25.50
N ASP A 295 -2.73 -0.42 -25.86
CA ASP A 295 -1.47 -1.18 -25.91
C ASP A 295 -0.54 -0.64 -27.00
N GLN A 296 -1.07 -0.43 -28.23
CA GLN A 296 -0.31 0.13 -29.36
C GLN A 296 0.30 1.50 -29.04
N HIS A 297 -0.49 2.37 -28.40
CA HIS A 297 -0.07 3.72 -28.04
C HIS A 297 0.55 3.83 -26.66
N ASN A 298 0.72 2.70 -25.98
CA ASN A 298 1.35 2.68 -24.69
C ASN A 298 0.61 3.57 -23.66
N LEU A 299 -0.69 3.38 -23.52
CA LEU A 299 -1.58 4.18 -22.66
C LEU A 299 -2.14 3.38 -21.49
N ILE A 300 -2.33 4.06 -20.35
CA ILE A 300 -3.06 3.56 -19.19
C ILE A 300 -4.44 4.23 -19.11
N THR A 301 -5.45 3.51 -18.63
CA THR A 301 -6.77 4.09 -18.33
C THR A 301 -6.68 4.97 -17.09
N LEU A 302 -7.01 6.25 -17.24
CA LEU A 302 -7.05 7.23 -16.15
C LEU A 302 -8.46 7.44 -15.60
N GLY A 303 -9.47 7.27 -16.45
CA GLY A 303 -10.86 7.45 -16.09
C GLY A 303 -11.76 7.41 -17.31
N TRP A 304 -12.95 7.99 -17.16
CA TRP A 304 -13.96 8.11 -18.21
C TRP A 304 -14.72 9.42 -18.03
N ILE A 305 -15.28 9.92 -19.12
CA ILE A 305 -16.17 11.08 -19.19
C ILE A 305 -17.43 10.66 -19.94
N HIS A 306 -18.59 11.15 -19.52
CA HIS A 306 -19.86 10.98 -20.22
C HIS A 306 -20.71 12.25 -20.08
#